data_AF-A0A7V3A3D6-F1
#
_entry.id   AF-A0A7V3A3D6-F1
#
_cell.length_a   1.000
_cell.length_b   1.000
_cell.length_c   1.000
_cell.angle_alpha   90.00
_cell.angle_beta   90.00
_cell.angle_gamma   90.00
#
_symmetry.space_group_name_H-M   'P 1'
#
loop_
_entity.id
_entity.type
_entity.pdbx_description
1 polymer ?
#
loop_
_entity_poly.entity_id
_entity_poly.type
_entity_poly.pdbx_seq_one_letter_code
_entity_poly.pdbx_strand_id
1 'polypeptide(L)'
;MSTNRTFQYLKGVTTLQFSRELCVSCGRCTEVCPHAVFGIQNGIVIVQDRDACMECGACAKNCPTSAIQVRAGVGCAYAVLASSWFRKPGWFKRGSQTTGYCLQADAPSQKSPCCGGGGCCGS
;
A
#
# COMPACT_ATOMS: atom_id res chain seq x y z
N MET A 1 -17.10 -3.96 -24.23
CA MET A 1 -17.04 -2.48 -24.25
C MET A 1 -15.64 -2.04 -23.86
N SER A 2 -14.78 -1.81 -24.85
CA SER A 2 -13.44 -1.22 -24.65
C SER A 2 -13.63 0.29 -24.62
N THR A 3 -13.54 0.90 -23.44
CA THR A 3 -13.67 2.36 -23.31
C THR A 3 -12.38 3.01 -23.82
N ASN A 4 -12.55 3.83 -24.85
CA ASN A 4 -11.52 4.61 -25.52
C ASN A 4 -10.78 5.53 -24.52
N ARG A 5 -9.64 5.06 -24.00
CA ARG A 5 -8.70 5.85 -23.17
C ARG A 5 -7.34 5.89 -23.87
N THR A 6 -7.23 6.78 -24.86
CA THR A 6 -6.07 6.99 -25.74
C THR A 6 -4.78 7.47 -25.05
N PHE A 7 -4.72 7.45 -23.72
CA PHE A 7 -3.56 7.88 -22.91
C PHE A 7 -2.91 6.76 -22.09
N GLN A 8 -3.30 5.50 -22.25
CA GLN A 8 -2.64 4.38 -21.57
C GLN A 8 -1.37 3.96 -22.33
N TYR A 9 -0.27 4.67 -22.05
CA TYR A 9 1.02 4.47 -22.73
C TYR A 9 1.73 3.16 -22.33
N LEU A 10 1.47 2.59 -21.15
CA LEU A 10 2.11 1.36 -20.69
C LEU A 10 1.07 0.37 -20.16
N LYS A 11 1.08 -0.84 -20.73
CA LYS A 11 0.19 -1.95 -20.37
C LYS A 11 0.94 -2.98 -19.54
N GLY A 12 0.33 -3.47 -18.46
CA GLY A 12 0.84 -4.59 -17.68
C GLY A 12 2.04 -4.30 -16.77
N VAL A 13 2.42 -3.03 -16.59
CA VAL A 13 3.59 -2.65 -15.77
C VAL A 13 3.31 -2.65 -14.27
N THR A 14 2.03 -2.67 -13.88
CA THR A 14 1.64 -2.67 -12.46
C THR A 14 1.94 -4.00 -11.77
N THR A 15 2.38 -3.91 -10.53
CA THR A 15 2.65 -5.03 -9.62
C THR A 15 1.39 -5.59 -8.97
N LEU A 16 0.20 -5.03 -9.24
CA LEU A 16 -1.06 -5.44 -8.65
C LEU A 16 -1.40 -6.92 -8.95
N GLN A 17 -1.48 -7.75 -7.92
CA GLN A 17 -1.96 -9.13 -7.99
C GLN A 17 -3.29 -9.27 -7.26
N PHE A 18 -4.21 -10.02 -7.86
CA PHE A 18 -5.54 -10.30 -7.33
C PHE A 18 -5.84 -11.80 -7.44
N SER A 19 -5.98 -12.47 -6.30
CA SER A 19 -6.39 -13.88 -6.21
C SER A 19 -7.88 -13.98 -6.03
N ARG A 20 -8.56 -14.59 -7.01
CA ARG A 20 -10.01 -14.80 -6.96
C ARG A 20 -10.40 -15.83 -5.90
N GLU A 21 -9.52 -16.78 -5.64
CA GLU A 21 -9.71 -17.91 -4.72
C GLU A 21 -9.81 -17.45 -3.26
N LEU A 22 -9.10 -16.37 -2.93
CA LEU A 22 -9.09 -15.77 -1.59
C LEU A 22 -10.14 -14.65 -1.45
N CYS A 23 -10.77 -14.22 -2.53
CA CYS A 23 -11.66 -13.07 -2.52
C CYS A 23 -13.06 -13.47 -2.05
N VAL A 24 -13.48 -12.94 -0.91
CA VAL A 24 -14.83 -13.10 -0.36
C VAL A 24 -15.83 -12.05 -0.87
N SER A 25 -15.47 -11.29 -1.90
CA SER A 25 -16.30 -10.23 -2.51
C SER A 25 -16.87 -9.19 -1.54
N CYS A 26 -16.13 -8.84 -0.48
CA CYS A 26 -16.56 -7.88 0.54
C CYS A 26 -16.66 -6.41 0.09
N GLY A 27 -16.25 -6.06 -1.14
CA GLY A 27 -16.38 -4.70 -1.70
C GLY A 27 -15.39 -3.65 -1.18
N ARG A 28 -14.67 -3.85 -0.07
CA ARG A 28 -13.75 -2.83 0.50
C ARG A 28 -12.75 -2.24 -0.51
N CYS A 29 -12.26 -3.06 -1.44
CA CYS A 29 -11.32 -2.61 -2.47
C CYS A 29 -11.92 -1.58 -3.45
N THR A 30 -13.23 -1.60 -3.70
CA THR A 30 -13.90 -0.61 -4.55
C THR A 30 -14.09 0.71 -3.81
N GLU A 31 -14.33 0.67 -2.50
CA GLU A 31 -14.50 1.87 -1.66
C GLU A 31 -13.20 2.66 -1.50
N VAL A 32 -12.09 1.96 -1.28
CA VAL A 32 -10.80 2.60 -0.96
C VAL A 32 -9.95 2.94 -2.19
N CYS A 33 -10.36 2.51 -3.39
CA CYS A 33 -9.58 2.73 -4.61
C CYS A 33 -10.00 4.04 -5.31
N PRO A 34 -9.17 5.10 -5.25
CA PRO A 34 -9.52 6.37 -5.89
C PRO A 34 -9.52 6.32 -7.43
N HIS A 35 -8.93 5.26 -8.01
CA HIS A 35 -8.84 5.07 -9.46
C HIS A 35 -9.85 4.06 -10.02
N ALA A 36 -10.76 3.55 -9.19
CA ALA A 36 -11.79 2.58 -9.59
C ALA A 36 -11.21 1.36 -10.36
N VAL A 37 -10.07 0.85 -9.93
CA VAL A 37 -9.42 -0.35 -10.51
C VAL A 37 -10.29 -1.59 -10.36
N PHE A 38 -11.06 -1.64 -9.27
CA PHE A 38 -11.98 -2.73 -8.96
C PHE A 38 -13.42 -2.29 -9.19
N GLY A 39 -14.28 -3.24 -9.54
CA GLY A 39 -15.72 -3.07 -9.58
C GLY A 39 -16.45 -4.31 -9.09
N ILE A 40 -17.77 -4.22 -9.01
CA ILE A 40 -18.63 -5.34 -8.63
C ILE A 40 -19.49 -5.72 -9.83
N GLN A 41 -19.49 -7.00 -10.18
CA GLN A 41 -20.36 -7.57 -11.21
C GLN A 41 -20.98 -8.84 -10.65
N ASN A 42 -22.31 -8.93 -10.68
CA ASN A 42 -23.08 -10.06 -10.13
C ASN A 42 -22.74 -10.37 -8.66
N GLY A 43 -22.48 -9.34 -7.85
CA GLY A 43 -22.10 -9.49 -6.45
C GLY A 43 -20.64 -9.95 -6.23
N ILE A 44 -19.86 -10.13 -7.29
CA ILE A 44 -18.47 -10.56 -7.22
C ILE A 44 -17.54 -9.41 -7.58
N VAL A 45 -16.45 -9.26 -6.81
CA VAL A 45 -15.40 -8.29 -7.12
C VAL A 45 -14.64 -8.70 -8.39
N ILE A 46 -14.48 -7.76 -9.31
CA ILE A 46 -13.72 -7.90 -10.55
C ILE A 46 -12.68 -6.79 -10.69
N VAL A 47 -11.59 -7.07 -11.40
CA VAL A 47 -10.63 -6.04 -11.82
C VAL A 47 -11.14 -5.43 -13.14
N GLN A 48 -11.50 -4.16 -13.12
CA GLN A 48 -12.02 -3.43 -14.30
C GLN A 48 -10.89 -2.86 -15.16
N ASP A 49 -9.94 -2.17 -14.53
CA ASP A 49 -8.80 -1.57 -15.22
C ASP A 49 -7.55 -1.71 -14.36
N ARG A 50 -6.80 -2.78 -14.60
CA ARG A 50 -5.56 -3.09 -13.87
C ARG A 50 -4.53 -1.96 -14.05
N ASP A 51 -4.45 -1.38 -15.25
CA ASP A 51 -3.42 -0.40 -15.60
C ASP A 51 -3.71 0.98 -15.01
N ALA A 52 -4.90 1.22 -14.48
CA ALA A 52 -5.22 2.43 -13.70
C ALA A 52 -4.63 2.39 -12.27
N CYS A 53 -4.01 1.28 -11.85
CA CYS A 53 -3.45 1.16 -10.51
C CYS A 53 -2.20 2.03 -10.33
N MET A 54 -2.31 3.05 -9.48
CA MET A 54 -1.17 3.89 -9.06
C MET A 54 -0.31 3.27 -7.94
N GLU A 55 -0.54 2.01 -7.59
CA GLU A 55 0.20 1.28 -6.57
C GLU A 55 0.19 1.93 -5.17
N CYS A 56 -0.90 2.59 -4.79
CA CYS A 56 -1.00 3.26 -3.49
C CYS A 56 -1.12 2.32 -2.28
N GLY A 57 -1.43 1.04 -2.48
CA GLY A 57 -1.55 0.05 -1.40
C GLY A 57 -2.85 0.06 -0.58
N ALA A 58 -3.76 1.02 -0.80
CA ALA A 58 -4.98 1.15 0.00
C ALA A 58 -5.86 -0.11 -0.04
N CYS A 59 -6.03 -0.73 -1.22
CA CYS A 59 -6.82 -1.95 -1.39
C CYS A 59 -6.20 -3.16 -0.67
N ALA A 60 -4.88 -3.35 -0.76
CA ALA A 60 -4.18 -4.43 -0.08
C ALA A 60 -4.29 -4.30 1.45
N LYS A 61 -4.12 -3.08 1.99
CA LYS A 61 -4.22 -2.80 3.43
C LYS A 61 -5.61 -3.07 4.02
N ASN A 62 -6.66 -2.90 3.22
CA ASN A 62 -8.05 -3.05 3.66
C ASN A 62 -8.68 -4.39 3.28
N CYS A 63 -7.93 -5.29 2.63
CA CYS A 63 -8.44 -6.61 2.27
C CYS A 63 -8.38 -7.55 3.48
N PRO A 64 -9.52 -8.03 4.01
CA PRO A 64 -9.53 -8.88 5.21
C PRO A 64 -8.95 -10.28 4.97
N THR A 65 -8.96 -10.76 3.72
CA THR A 65 -8.47 -12.09 3.33
C THR A 65 -7.13 -12.05 2.60
N SER A 66 -6.49 -10.88 2.50
CA SER A 66 -5.23 -10.70 1.79
C SER A 66 -5.27 -11.17 0.32
N ALA A 67 -6.44 -11.12 -0.32
CA ALA A 67 -6.64 -11.49 -1.72
C ALA A 67 -5.98 -10.53 -2.73
N ILE A 68 -5.49 -9.37 -2.27
CA ILE A 68 -4.90 -8.31 -3.09
C ILE A 68 -3.49 -8.03 -2.58
N GLN A 69 -2.52 -8.02 -3.50
CA GLN A 69 -1.13 -7.63 -3.22
C GLN A 69 -0.68 -6.56 -4.22
N VAL A 70 0.10 -5.58 -3.76
CA VAL A 70 0.69 -4.54 -4.61
C VAL A 70 1.96 -4.02 -3.95
N ARG A 71 3.00 -3.71 -4.74
CA ARG A 71 4.22 -3.10 -4.20
C ARG A 71 4.00 -1.60 -4.04
N ALA A 72 3.56 -1.20 -2.85
CA ALA A 72 3.28 0.21 -2.58
C ALA A 72 4.56 1.04 -2.46
N GLY A 73 4.59 2.21 -3.08
CA GLY A 73 5.70 3.15 -2.98
C GLY A 73 5.66 4.25 -4.03
N VAL A 74 6.51 5.27 -3.86
CA VAL A 74 6.66 6.40 -4.81
C VAL A 74 7.65 6.10 -5.95
N GLY A 75 7.98 4.82 -6.18
CA GLY A 75 8.90 4.38 -7.23
C GLY A 75 10.28 5.06 -7.16
N CYS A 76 10.77 5.56 -8.29
CA CYS A 76 12.06 6.25 -8.41
C CYS A 76 12.13 7.58 -7.65
N ALA A 77 10.98 8.22 -7.36
CA ALA A 77 10.96 9.44 -6.55
C ALA A 77 11.49 9.19 -5.12
N TYR A 78 11.41 7.95 -4.62
CA TYR A 78 11.98 7.60 -3.32
C TYR A 78 13.50 7.85 -3.30
N ALA A 79 14.21 7.50 -4.37
CA ALA A 79 15.65 7.73 -4.46
C ALA A 79 15.99 9.22 -4.49
N VAL A 80 15.18 10.04 -5.16
CA VAL A 80 15.34 11.50 -5.22
C VAL A 80 15.05 12.15 -3.86
N LEU A 81 13.98 11.72 -3.18
CA LEU A 81 13.64 12.19 -1.83
C LEU A 81 14.67 11.73 -0.79
N ALA A 82 15.26 10.54 -0.99
CA ALA A 82 16.32 10.00 -0.15
C ALA A 82 17.70 10.60 -0.46
N SER A 83 17.91 11.20 -1.64
CA SER A 83 19.14 11.90 -2.00
C SER A 83 19.25 13.27 -1.30
N SER A 84 19.63 13.22 -0.02
CA SER A 84 20.64 14.08 0.60
C SER A 84 20.49 15.61 0.59
N TRP A 85 19.28 16.19 0.55
CA TRP A 85 19.07 17.61 0.92
C TRP A 85 18.01 17.88 2.01
N PHE A 86 17.05 16.97 2.22
CA PHE A 86 16.03 17.10 3.28
C PHE A 86 16.36 16.33 4.57
N ARG A 87 17.57 15.77 4.66
CA ARG A 87 18.01 15.02 5.83
C ARG A 87 18.45 15.99 6.93
N LYS A 88 17.49 16.65 7.59
CA LYS A 88 17.72 17.34 8.87
C LYS A 88 18.47 16.37 9.81
N PRO A 89 19.65 16.73 10.33
CA PRO A 89 20.35 15.88 11.29
C PRO A 89 19.55 15.93 12.60
N GLY A 90 18.82 14.86 12.92
CA GLY A 90 18.24 14.72 14.27
C GLY A 90 16.86 14.07 14.42
N TRP A 91 16.13 13.76 13.34
CA TRP A 91 14.73 13.30 13.49
C TRP A 91 14.34 12.08 12.64
N PHE A 92 15.30 11.20 12.37
CA PHE A 92 15.02 9.90 11.74
C PHE A 92 16.02 8.86 12.23
N LYS A 93 15.78 8.27 13.41
CA LYS A 93 16.44 7.01 13.75
C LYS A 93 15.83 5.94 12.84
N ARG A 94 16.68 5.31 12.04
CA ARG A 94 16.35 4.19 11.14
C ARG A 94 15.69 3.05 11.93
N GLY A 95 14.36 3.07 12.00
CA GLY A 95 13.53 1.91 12.28
C GLY A 95 12.97 1.41 10.96
N SER A 96 13.12 0.12 10.70
CA SER A 96 12.51 -0.60 9.58
C SER A 96 11.04 -0.19 9.40
N GLN A 97 10.73 0.48 8.29
CA GLN A 97 9.43 1.06 7.99
C GLN A 97 8.39 -0.02 7.66
N THR A 98 8.00 -0.85 8.62
CA THR A 98 6.88 -1.77 8.36
C THR A 98 5.72 -1.65 9.31
N THR A 99 5.88 -1.10 10.50
CA THR A 99 4.73 -0.91 11.39
C THR A 99 5.05 0.16 12.42
N GLY A 100 4.12 1.07 12.72
CA GLY A 100 4.28 2.15 13.71
C GLY A 100 4.38 1.66 15.16
N TYR A 101 5.27 0.69 15.42
CA TYR A 101 5.58 0.12 16.72
C TYR A 101 7.09 0.23 16.95
N CYS A 102 7.48 0.52 18.20
CA CYS A 102 8.86 0.39 18.62
C CYS A 102 9.18 -1.10 18.83
N LEU A 103 10.20 -1.61 18.14
CA LEU A 103 10.80 -2.91 18.45
C LEU A 103 11.99 -2.64 19.37
N GLN A 104 11.93 -3.07 20.64
CA GLN A 104 13.14 -3.12 21.46
C GLN A 104 14.13 -4.11 20.82
N ALA A 105 15.39 -3.71 20.73
CA ALA A 105 16.46 -4.49 20.05
C ALA A 105 16.70 -5.87 20.70
N ASP A 106 16.25 -6.02 21.94
CA ASP A 106 16.41 -7.15 22.84
C ASP A 106 15.16 -8.04 22.95
N ALA A 107 14.01 -7.63 22.41
CA ALA A 107 12.75 -8.37 22.50
C ALA A 107 11.84 -8.16 21.26
N PRO A 108 12.04 -8.90 20.15
CA PRO A 108 11.33 -8.69 18.89
C PRO A 108 9.83 -9.05 18.91
N SER A 109 9.27 -9.56 20.01
CA SER A 109 7.87 -10.00 20.10
C SER A 109 6.92 -8.99 20.77
N GLN A 110 7.41 -7.94 21.44
CA GLN A 110 6.55 -6.96 22.10
C GLN A 110 6.43 -5.69 21.24
N LYS A 111 5.23 -5.47 20.68
CA LYS A 111 4.93 -4.33 19.81
C LYS A 111 4.21 -3.25 20.61
N SER A 112 4.92 -2.20 21.02
CA SER A 112 4.30 -1.04 21.68
C SER A 112 4.08 0.12 20.69
N PRO A 113 2.95 0.85 20.74
CA PRO A 113 2.70 1.98 19.84
C PRO A 113 3.73 3.10 20.02
N CYS A 114 4.15 3.72 18.92
CA CYS A 114 4.98 4.93 18.97
C CYS A 114 4.14 6.12 19.46
N CYS A 115 4.42 6.62 20.66
CA CYS A 115 3.87 7.90 21.12
C CYS A 115 4.82 9.03 20.69
N GLY A 116 4.26 10.11 20.16
CA GLY A 116 5.04 11.23 19.62
C GLY A 116 6.07 11.75 20.64
N GLY A 117 7.29 12.03 20.17
CA GLY A 117 8.39 12.48 21.04
C GLY A 117 9.66 11.63 20.98
N GLY A 118 9.73 10.61 20.13
CA GLY A 118 10.95 9.81 19.94
C GLY A 118 11.24 8.80 21.07
N GLY A 119 10.27 8.56 21.96
CA GLY A 119 10.31 7.55 23.01
C GLY A 119 9.21 6.49 22.87
N CYS A 120 9.41 5.34 23.51
CA CYS A 120 8.35 4.34 23.67
C CYS A 120 7.33 4.85 24.70
N CYS A 121 6.04 4.63 24.47
CA CYS A 121 5.02 4.95 25.47
C CYS A 121 5.23 4.07 26.72
N GLY A 122 5.48 4.67 27.88
CA GLY A 122 5.64 3.97 29.17
C GLY A 122 7.08 3.73 29.65
N SER A 123 8.07 4.45 29.09
CA SER A 123 9.41 4.60 29.69
C SER A 123 9.53 5.91 30.46
#